data_AF-A0A3P7NLM4-F1
#
_entry.id   AF-A0A3P7NLM4-F1
#
_cell.length_a   1.000
_cell.length_b   1.000
_cell.length_c   1.000
_cell.angle_alpha   90.00
_cell.angle_beta   90.00
_cell.angle_gamma   90.00
#
_symmetry.space_group_name_H-M   'P 1'
#
loop_
_entity.id
_entity.type
_entity.pdbx_description
1 polymer ?
#
loop_
_entity_poly.entity_id
_entity_poly.type
_entity_poly.pdbx_seq_one_letter_code
_entity_poly.pdbx_strand_id
1 'polypeptide(L)'
;MLQTSQKIFLILAGDCFDIARAAYNDEDHYHVIMWMEEARRRLYHETVKTADLEQIMEFMSYSLYKQGNLKHALQMVEELYQINPNHPRAKGNIKWYEGLLREEGIKKADMRRSLGRIKNERPDSALGNKERSMCEALCRSEVPV
;
A
#
# COMPACT_ATOMS: atom_id res chain seq x y z
N MET A 1 6.88 39.17 22.82
CA MET A 1 7.27 37.92 22.14
C MET A 1 6.64 36.76 22.89
N LEU A 2 5.52 36.25 22.41
CA LEU A 2 4.98 34.95 22.84
C LEU A 2 4.97 34.08 21.59
N GLN A 3 6.00 33.25 21.45
CA GLN A 3 6.03 32.20 20.45
C GLN A 3 5.13 31.09 20.99
N THR A 4 3.83 31.18 20.70
CA THR A 4 2.93 30.03 20.83
C THR A 4 3.50 28.94 19.94
N SER A 5 4.08 27.90 20.53
CA SER A 5 4.38 26.65 19.82
C SER A 5 3.09 26.19 19.18
N GLN A 6 2.96 26.35 17.86
CA GLN A 6 2.03 25.55 17.09
C GLN A 6 2.34 24.10 17.44
N LYS A 7 1.41 23.43 18.13
CA LYS A 7 1.42 21.97 18.15
C LYS A 7 1.26 21.56 16.69
N ILE A 8 2.37 21.21 16.06
CA ILE A 8 2.33 20.55 14.76
C ILE A 8 1.64 19.22 15.07
N PHE A 9 0.38 19.09 14.67
CA PHE A 9 -0.29 17.80 14.61
C PHE A 9 0.43 17.01 13.53
N LEU A 10 1.45 16.27 13.94
CA LEU A 10 2.19 15.37 13.06
C LEU A 10 1.29 14.16 12.85
N ILE A 11 0.86 13.93 11.61
CA ILE A 11 0.15 12.70 11.24
C ILE A 11 1.07 11.50 11.53
N LEU A 12 0.58 10.54 12.31
CA LEU A 12 1.31 9.35 12.73
C LEU A 12 1.04 8.19 11.77
N ALA A 13 1.78 7.09 11.94
CA ALA A 13 1.57 5.86 11.18
C ALA A 13 0.15 5.32 11.38
N GLY A 14 -0.38 5.39 12.61
CA GLY A 14 -1.75 5.04 12.96
C GLY A 14 -2.79 5.84 12.20
N ASP A 15 -2.60 7.15 12.09
CA ASP A 15 -3.51 8.03 11.33
C ASP A 15 -3.51 7.66 9.84
N CYS A 16 -2.32 7.45 9.25
CA CYS A 16 -2.21 6.99 7.87
C CYS A 16 -2.85 5.61 7.66
N PHE A 17 -2.68 4.70 8.61
CA PHE A 17 -3.30 3.38 8.57
C PHE A 17 -4.83 3.46 8.65
N ASP A 18 -5.38 4.31 9.50
CA ASP A 18 -6.82 4.49 9.62
C ASP A 18 -7.44 5.08 8.34
N ILE A 19 -6.76 6.04 7.70
CA ILE A 19 -7.17 6.56 6.38
C ILE A 19 -7.11 5.46 5.33
N ALA A 20 -6.03 4.66 5.30
CA ALA A 20 -5.91 3.54 4.38
C ALA A 20 -7.00 2.49 4.59
N ARG A 21 -7.36 2.20 5.85
CA ARG A 21 -8.43 1.25 6.18
C ARG A 21 -9.79 1.76 5.73
N ALA A 22 -10.07 3.06 5.88
CA ALA A 22 -11.29 3.66 5.34
C ALA A 22 -11.35 3.48 3.82
N ALA A 23 -10.28 3.83 3.09
CA ALA A 23 -10.19 3.61 1.64
C ALA A 23 -10.33 2.13 1.26
N TYR A 24 -9.79 1.21 2.06
CA TYR A 24 -9.90 -0.23 1.83
C TYR A 24 -11.36 -0.71 1.90
N ASN A 25 -12.13 -0.21 2.87
CA ASN A 25 -13.53 -0.55 3.02
C ASN A 25 -14.39 -0.04 1.84
N ASP A 26 -13.94 1.03 1.18
CA ASP A 26 -14.58 1.61 -0.01
C ASP A 26 -14.06 1.00 -1.33
N GLU A 27 -13.26 -0.07 -1.26
CA GLU A 27 -12.57 -0.70 -2.40
C GLU A 27 -11.63 0.24 -3.20
N ASP A 28 -11.21 1.35 -2.59
CA ASP A 28 -10.30 2.33 -3.20
C ASP A 28 -8.84 1.91 -3.01
N HIS A 29 -8.45 0.87 -3.74
CA HIS A 29 -7.09 0.32 -3.68
C HIS A 29 -6.01 1.30 -4.15
N TYR A 30 -6.38 2.33 -4.92
CA TYR A 30 -5.46 3.40 -5.31
C TYR A 30 -4.94 4.14 -4.09
N HIS A 31 -5.85 4.61 -3.22
CA HIS A 31 -5.48 5.30 -2.00
C HIS A 31 -4.98 4.35 -0.91
N VAL A 32 -5.44 3.10 -0.85
CA VAL A 32 -4.90 2.12 0.12
C VAL A 32 -3.39 1.96 -0.06
N ILE A 33 -2.90 1.73 -1.29
CA ILE A 33 -1.47 1.53 -1.55
C ILE A 33 -0.67 2.76 -1.11
N MET A 34 -1.16 3.97 -1.43
CA MET A 34 -0.47 5.22 -1.07
C MET A 34 -0.38 5.42 0.45
N TRP A 35 -1.50 5.26 1.15
CA TRP A 35 -1.55 5.50 2.59
C TRP A 35 -0.90 4.39 3.41
N MET A 36 -0.96 3.12 2.97
CA MET A 36 -0.24 2.03 3.62
C MET A 36 1.27 2.16 3.47
N GLU A 37 1.77 2.61 2.31
CA GLU A 37 3.21 2.85 2.15
C GLU A 37 3.69 3.98 3.06
N GLU A 38 2.91 5.07 3.16
CA GLU A 38 3.22 6.17 4.07
C GLU A 38 3.13 5.74 5.55
N ALA A 39 2.12 4.93 5.91
CA ALA A 39 1.99 4.36 7.25
C ALA A 39 3.21 3.49 7.58
N ARG A 40 3.64 2.61 6.67
CA ARG A 40 4.84 1.77 6.83
C ARG A 40 6.11 2.61 7.02
N ARG A 41 6.28 3.64 6.19
CA ARG A 41 7.43 4.55 6.26
C ARG A 41 7.50 5.29 7.60
N ARG A 42 6.36 5.83 8.07
CA ARG A 42 6.28 6.51 9.37
C ARG A 42 6.50 5.53 10.51
N LEU A 43 5.89 4.35 10.45
CA LEU A 43 5.99 3.33 11.48
C LEU A 43 7.44 2.94 11.74
N TYR A 44 8.28 2.89 10.70
CA TYR A 44 9.71 2.64 10.84
C TYR A 44 10.41 3.68 11.76
N HIS A 45 10.05 4.96 11.64
CA HIS A 45 10.64 6.06 12.40
C HIS A 45 9.95 6.34 13.75
N GLU A 46 8.78 5.77 14.00
CA GLU A 46 8.08 5.93 15.27
C GLU A 46 8.78 5.21 16.42
N THR A 47 8.97 5.93 17.53
CA THR A 47 9.46 5.33 18.78
C THR A 47 8.38 4.49 19.44
N VAL A 48 7.17 5.03 19.55
CA VAL A 48 5.97 4.32 19.99
C VAL A 48 5.16 3.97 18.76
N LYS A 49 5.08 2.67 18.44
CA LYS A 49 4.37 2.18 17.25
C LYS A 49 2.87 2.44 17.42
N THR A 50 2.29 3.20 16.48
CA THR A 50 0.86 3.53 16.48
C THR A 50 0.03 2.72 15.50
N ALA A 51 0.67 1.88 14.68
CA ALA A 51 0.03 0.95 13.76
C ALA A 51 0.70 -0.43 13.83
N ASP A 52 -0.01 -1.46 13.38
CA ASP A 52 0.48 -2.82 13.28
C ASP A 52 1.10 -3.07 11.90
N LEU A 53 2.40 -3.41 11.87
CA LEU A 53 3.12 -3.69 10.63
C LEU A 53 2.52 -4.89 9.88
N GLU A 54 2.07 -5.92 10.61
CA GLU A 54 1.50 -7.11 9.99
C GLU A 54 0.22 -6.77 9.22
N GLN A 55 -0.66 -5.95 9.82
CA GLN A 55 -1.86 -5.44 9.15
C GLN A 55 -1.55 -4.52 7.98
N ILE A 56 -0.55 -3.64 8.09
CA ILE A 56 -0.14 -2.78 6.97
C ILE A 56 0.28 -3.64 5.76
N MET A 57 1.16 -4.63 5.98
CA MET A 57 1.66 -5.52 4.91
C MET A 57 0.54 -6.39 4.34
N GLU A 58 -0.27 -6.94 5.25
CA GLU A 58 -1.70 -7.21 5.11
C GLU A 58 -2.45 -6.57 3.92
N PHE A 59 -3.01 -5.41 4.23
CA PHE A 59 -3.87 -4.63 3.36
C PHE A 59 -3.13 -4.17 2.09
N MET A 60 -1.84 -3.88 2.21
CA MET A 60 -1.03 -3.45 1.08
C MET A 60 -0.80 -4.59 0.07
N SER A 61 -0.51 -5.81 0.53
CA SER A 61 -0.37 -6.99 -0.33
C SER A 61 -1.65 -7.27 -1.10
N TYR A 62 -2.79 -7.24 -0.41
CA TYR A 62 -4.08 -7.46 -1.06
C TYR A 62 -4.40 -6.37 -2.10
N SER A 63 -4.13 -5.10 -1.77
CA SER A 63 -4.40 -3.98 -2.68
C SER A 63 -3.46 -3.98 -3.88
N LEU A 64 -2.19 -4.36 -3.72
CA LEU A 64 -1.27 -4.58 -4.84
C LEU A 64 -1.82 -5.65 -5.80
N TYR A 65 -2.34 -6.76 -5.27
CA TYR A 65 -3.01 -7.77 -6.07
C TYR A 65 -4.22 -7.20 -6.84
N LYS A 66 -5.08 -6.44 -6.15
CA LYS A 66 -6.27 -5.81 -6.77
C LYS A 66 -5.92 -4.82 -7.87
N GLN A 67 -4.75 -4.19 -7.80
CA GLN A 67 -4.19 -3.30 -8.82
C GLN A 67 -3.33 -4.01 -9.88
N GLY A 68 -3.39 -5.35 -9.96
CA GLY A 68 -2.68 -6.12 -11.00
C GLY A 68 -1.17 -6.27 -10.77
N ASN A 69 -0.67 -5.96 -9.57
CA ASN A 69 0.75 -6.09 -9.21
C ASN A 69 1.03 -7.41 -8.52
N LEU A 70 0.64 -8.52 -9.14
CA LEU A 70 0.61 -9.84 -8.50
C LEU A 70 1.97 -10.31 -7.98
N LYS A 71 3.07 -10.01 -8.70
CA LYS A 71 4.43 -10.32 -8.23
C LYS A 71 4.85 -9.49 -7.01
N HIS A 72 4.46 -8.21 -6.97
CA HIS A 72 4.71 -7.35 -5.80
C HIS A 72 3.88 -7.80 -4.60
N ALA A 73 2.62 -8.19 -4.82
CA ALA A 73 1.77 -8.78 -3.78
C ALA A 73 2.40 -10.06 -3.21
N LEU A 74 2.89 -10.95 -4.07
CA LEU A 74 3.60 -12.16 -3.66
C LEU A 74 4.82 -11.83 -2.79
N GLN A 75 5.69 -10.92 -3.24
CA GLN A 75 6.86 -10.51 -2.46
C GLN A 75 6.45 -9.98 -1.07
N MET A 76 5.44 -9.11 -1.01
CA MET A 76 5.01 -8.49 0.23
C MET A 76 4.47 -9.51 1.24
N VAL A 77 3.67 -10.47 0.79
CA VAL A 77 3.14 -11.51 1.68
C VAL A 77 4.20 -12.54 2.08
N GLU A 78 5.22 -12.76 1.26
CA GLU A 78 6.39 -13.54 1.64
C GLU A 78 7.19 -12.85 2.74
N GLU A 79 7.41 -11.53 2.64
CA GLU A 79 8.03 -10.74 3.71
C GLU A 79 7.21 -10.80 5.01
N LEU A 80 5.88 -10.70 4.92
CA LEU A 80 4.98 -10.86 6.06
C LEU A 80 5.12 -12.26 6.69
N TYR A 81 5.20 -13.31 5.88
CA TYR A 81 5.38 -14.67 6.36
C TYR A 81 6.75 -14.90 7.02
N GLN A 82 7.81 -14.22 6.57
CA GLN A 82 9.11 -14.26 7.26
C GLN A 82 9.04 -13.63 8.65
N ILE A 83 8.27 -12.55 8.80
CA ILE A 83 8.07 -11.86 10.09
C ILE A 83 7.22 -12.73 11.02
N ASN A 84 6.09 -13.23 10.53
CA ASN A 84 5.19 -14.07 11.30
C ASN A 84 4.78 -15.34 10.51
N PRO A 85 5.50 -16.46 10.70
CA PRO A 85 5.17 -17.73 10.07
C PRO A 85 3.81 -18.31 10.48
N ASN A 86 3.25 -17.85 11.61
CA ASN A 86 1.93 -18.26 12.10
C ASN A 86 0.81 -17.31 11.68
N HIS A 87 1.11 -16.31 10.84
CA HIS A 87 0.12 -15.35 10.37
C HIS A 87 -1.03 -16.07 9.64
N PRO A 88 -2.30 -15.87 10.04
CA PRO A 88 -3.43 -16.72 9.65
C PRO A 88 -3.66 -16.75 8.13
N ARG A 89 -3.33 -15.66 7.43
CA ARG A 89 -3.59 -15.49 6.00
C ARG A 89 -2.36 -15.61 5.11
N ALA A 90 -1.15 -15.41 5.64
CA ALA A 90 0.04 -15.20 4.81
C ALA A 90 0.38 -16.45 3.97
N LYS A 91 0.43 -17.62 4.62
CA LYS A 91 0.71 -18.90 3.94
C LYS A 91 -0.34 -19.24 2.87
N GLY A 92 -1.60 -18.89 3.12
CA GLY A 92 -2.69 -19.07 2.15
C GLY A 92 -2.53 -18.16 0.94
N ASN A 93 -2.30 -16.87 1.19
CA ASN A 93 -2.11 -15.86 0.15
C ASN A 93 -0.88 -16.13 -0.74
N ILE A 94 0.24 -16.62 -0.17
CA ILE A 94 1.41 -17.05 -0.97
C ILE A 94 0.99 -18.11 -1.99
N LYS A 95 0.33 -19.19 -1.53
CA LYS A 95 -0.14 -20.27 -2.41
C LYS A 95 -1.13 -19.76 -3.45
N TRP A 96 -2.02 -18.85 -3.04
CA TRP A 96 -3.01 -18.25 -3.91
C TRP A 96 -2.37 -17.44 -5.04
N TYR A 97 -1.48 -16.50 -4.71
CA TYR A 97 -0.79 -15.68 -5.71
C TYR A 97 0.14 -16.50 -6.61
N GLU A 98 0.83 -17.51 -6.09
CA GLU A 98 1.58 -18.46 -6.93
C GLU A 98 0.67 -19.27 -7.88
N GLY A 99 -0.56 -19.56 -7.47
CA GLY A 99 -1.59 -20.18 -8.30
C GLY A 99 -2.00 -19.27 -9.45
N LEU A 100 -2.38 -18.03 -9.15
CA LEU A 100 -2.75 -17.03 -10.16
C LEU A 100 -1.62 -16.77 -11.16
N LEU A 101 -0.37 -16.63 -10.70
CA LEU A 101 0.79 -16.45 -11.59
C LEU A 101 0.99 -17.67 -12.50
N ARG A 102 0.70 -18.88 -12.02
CA ARG A 102 0.79 -20.10 -12.82
C ARG A 102 -0.29 -20.12 -13.91
N GLU A 103 -1.50 -19.64 -13.59
CA GLU A 103 -2.60 -19.49 -14.56
C GLU A 103 -2.25 -18.45 -15.64
N GLU A 104 -1.51 -17.40 -15.30
CA GLU A 104 -0.91 -16.44 -16.25
C GLU A 104 0.27 -17.03 -17.06
N GLY A 105 0.62 -18.31 -16.86
CA GLY A 105 1.71 -18.99 -17.56
C GLY A 105 3.12 -18.65 -17.03
N ILE A 106 3.22 -17.98 -15.88
CA ILE A 106 4.49 -17.61 -15.27
C ILE A 106 5.12 -18.83 -14.57
N LYS A 107 6.35 -19.17 -14.96
CA LYS A 107 7.11 -20.25 -14.33
C LYS A 107 7.53 -19.87 -12.92
N LYS A 108 7.62 -20.86 -12.02
CA LYS A 108 8.00 -20.64 -10.61
C LYS A 108 9.32 -19.85 -10.45
N ALA A 109 10.29 -20.09 -11.33
CA ALA A 109 11.58 -19.40 -11.34
C ALA A 109 11.48 -17.88 -11.64
N ASP A 110 10.42 -17.47 -12.35
CA ASP A 110 10.20 -16.10 -12.83
C ASP A 110 9.21 -15.30 -11.95
N MET A 111 8.49 -15.97 -11.03
CA MET A 111 7.51 -15.34 -10.14
C MET A 111 8.12 -14.23 -9.27
N ARG A 112 9.39 -14.40 -8.86
CA ARG A 112 10.15 -13.46 -8.00
C ARG A 112 11.17 -12.61 -8.77
N ARG A 113 11.14 -12.71 -10.10
CA ARG A 113 12.04 -11.97 -10.99
C ARG A 113 11.25 -10.93 -11.76
N SER A 114 11.92 -9.86 -12.17
CA SER A 114 11.38 -8.86 -13.09
C SER A 114 10.01 -8.35 -12.64
N LEU A 115 9.91 -7.87 -11.39
CA LEU A 115 8.65 -7.39 -10.82
C LEU A 115 8.09 -6.17 -11.57
N GLY A 116 8.96 -5.41 -12.26
CA GLY A 116 8.58 -4.18 -12.94
C GLY A 116 8.22 -3.05 -11.97
N ARG A 117 7.76 -1.92 -12.52
CA ARG A 117 7.25 -0.80 -11.74
C ARG A 117 5.85 -1.12 -11.23
N ILE A 118 5.55 -0.75 -9.99
CA ILE A 118 4.18 -0.82 -9.45
C ILE A 118 3.28 0.07 -10.30
N LYS A 119 2.19 -0.51 -10.81
CA LYS A 119 1.09 0.21 -11.46
C LYS A 119 0.04 0.50 -10.41
N ASN A 120 -0.28 1.77 -10.18
CA ASN A 120 -1.34 2.16 -9.27
C ASN A 120 -2.26 3.15 -9.99
N GLU A 121 -3.11 2.61 -10.84
CA GLU A 121 -4.02 3.42 -11.65
C GLU A 121 -5.20 3.87 -10.80
N ARG A 122 -5.59 5.14 -10.96
CA ARG A 122 -6.75 5.70 -10.28
C ARG A 122 -8.02 5.28 -11.02
N PRO A 123 -9.08 4.84 -10.32
CA PRO A 123 -10.38 4.59 -10.95
C PRO A 123 -10.90 5.80 -11.71
N ASP A 124 -11.43 5.60 -12.92
CA ASP A 124 -12.03 6.68 -13.69
C ASP A 124 -13.23 7.29 -12.98
N SER A 125 -13.30 8.63 -12.99
CA SER A 125 -14.44 9.38 -12.48
C SER A 125 -15.31 9.87 -13.63
N ALA A 126 -16.60 10.08 -13.39
CA ALA A 126 -17.54 10.61 -14.38
C ALA A 126 -17.14 12.00 -14.93
N LEU A 127 -16.37 12.78 -14.16
CA LEU A 127 -15.87 14.09 -14.55
C LEU A 127 -14.43 14.02 -15.12
N GLY A 128 -13.88 12.81 -15.27
CA GLY A 128 -12.47 12.58 -15.55
C GLY A 128 -11.58 12.82 -14.33
N ASN A 129 -10.30 12.46 -14.45
CA ASN A 129 -9.33 12.57 -13.35
C ASN A 129 -8.27 13.65 -13.55
N LYS A 130 -8.21 14.28 -14.73
CA LYS A 130 -7.12 15.20 -15.11
C LYS A 130 -6.95 16.34 -14.11
N GLU A 131 -8.02 17.08 -13.83
CA GLU A 131 -7.98 18.22 -12.92
C GLU A 131 -7.67 17.78 -11.48
N ARG A 132 -8.22 16.65 -11.04
CA ARG A 132 -7.95 16.08 -9.70
C ARG A 132 -6.47 15.71 -9.55
N SER A 133 -5.91 15.00 -10.54
CA SER A 133 -4.50 14.63 -10.55
C SER A 133 -3.59 15.85 -10.54
N MET A 134 -3.94 16.91 -11.29
CA MET A 134 -3.20 18.18 -11.27
C MET A 134 -3.26 18.85 -9.89
N CYS A 135 -4.46 19.00 -9.33
CA CYS A 135 -4.64 19.62 -8.01
C CYS A 135 -3.87 18.86 -6.93
N GLU A 136 -3.92 17.54 -6.92
CA GLU A 136 -3.22 16.73 -5.93
C GLU A 136 -1.70 16.74 -6.10
N ALA A 137 -1.19 16.74 -7.34
CA ALA A 137 0.23 16.92 -7.60
C ALA A 137 0.72 18.25 -7.02
N LEU A 138 -0.03 19.34 -7.23
CA LEU A 138 0.26 20.64 -6.63
C LEU A 138 0.22 20.58 -5.10
N CYS A 139 -0.76 19.89 -4.50
CA CYS A 139 -0.81 19.69 -3.03
C CYS A 139 0.42 18.92 -2.48
N ARG A 140 1.03 18.05 -3.28
CA ARG A 140 2.27 17.33 -2.94
C ARG A 140 3.54 18.04 -3.39
N SER A 141 3.44 19.24 -3.96
CA SER A 141 4.56 19.98 -4.57
C SER A 141 5.26 19.21 -5.70
N GLU A 142 4.52 18.36 -6.41
CA GLU A 142 4.93 17.64 -7.62
C GLU A 142 4.64 18.48 -8.88
N VAL A 143 5.34 18.20 -9.98
CA VAL A 143 5.04 18.80 -11.29
C VAL A 143 3.82 18.09 -11.88
N PRO A 144 2.70 18.81 -12.18
CA PRO A 144 1.55 18.20 -12.84
C PRO A 144 1.93 17.71 -14.24
N VAL A 145 1.57 16.46 -14.55
CA VAL A 145 1.77 15.84 -15.88
C VAL A 145 0.45 15.52 -16.55
#